data_AF-A0AAE0N9Y7-F1
#
_entry.id   AF-A0AAE0N9Y7-F1
#
_cell.length_a   1.000
_cell.length_b   1.000
_cell.length_c   1.000
_cell.angle_alpha   90.00
_cell.angle_beta   90.00
_cell.angle_gamma   90.00
#
_symmetry.space_group_name_H-M   'P 1'
#
loop_
_entity.id
_entity.type
_entity.pdbx_description
1 polymer ?
#
loop_
_entity_poly.entity_id
_entity_poly.type
_entity_poly.pdbx_seq_one_letter_code
_entity_poly.pdbx_strand_id
1 'polypeptide(L)'
;MATRYQLAPTLKRLARVSAELSSKTSTQSSFARSARCFTTSRSRLLHQTVSVRSRQADFTSTKYPEIKRNDRFARLTEDHVAYFRGLLGSGSAVIDGVTSDSAVDDLEPFNSDWMRKYRGHCQLVLKPGSTDDVSKILKYCNENILAVVPQGGNTGLVGGSVPVFDEIVINMSRMNQIINFDEVGGTLVVDAGCILEVADQFLASKGYIFPLDLGAKGSCQIGGNLSTNAGGLRLLRYGSLHGSVLGIEAVLPDG
;
A
#
# COMPACT_ATOMS: atom_id res chain seq x y z
N MET A 1 39.43 -1.40 -31.13
CA MET A 1 40.39 -1.83 -30.09
C MET A 1 39.65 -2.74 -29.14
N ALA A 2 39.82 -4.05 -29.33
CA ALA A 2 39.18 -5.11 -28.59
C ALA A 2 40.22 -5.72 -27.65
N THR A 3 39.87 -5.96 -26.38
CA THR A 3 40.73 -6.69 -25.46
C THR A 3 39.95 -7.89 -24.94
N ARG A 4 40.30 -9.06 -25.48
CA ARG A 4 39.83 -10.39 -25.08
C ARG A 4 40.49 -10.79 -23.76
N TYR A 5 39.73 -11.31 -22.81
CA TYR A 5 40.26 -12.18 -21.75
C TYR A 5 39.64 -13.57 -21.89
N GLN A 6 40.48 -14.53 -22.27
CA GLN A 6 40.20 -15.96 -22.21
C GLN A 6 40.81 -16.50 -20.93
N LEU A 7 40.03 -17.17 -20.07
CA LEU A 7 40.53 -18.18 -19.13
C LEU A 7 39.45 -19.22 -18.83
N ALA A 8 39.68 -20.44 -19.29
CA ALA A 8 39.18 -21.73 -18.78
C ALA A 8 40.22 -22.79 -19.24
N PRO A 9 40.30 -24.03 -18.70
CA PRO A 9 39.37 -24.72 -17.79
C PRO A 9 40.06 -25.48 -16.63
N THR A 10 39.30 -25.95 -15.63
CA THR A 10 39.67 -27.17 -14.88
C THR A 10 38.45 -27.86 -14.28
N LEU A 11 38.14 -29.02 -14.85
CA LEU A 11 37.27 -30.06 -14.29
C LEU A 11 37.95 -30.73 -13.10
N LYS A 12 37.24 -30.90 -11.97
CA LYS A 12 37.39 -32.08 -11.11
C LYS A 12 36.05 -32.46 -10.46
N ARG A 13 35.67 -33.67 -10.85
CA ARG A 13 34.61 -34.59 -10.40
C ARG A 13 34.79 -34.97 -8.92
N LEU A 14 33.69 -35.27 -8.23
CA LEU A 14 33.47 -36.15 -7.04
C LEU A 14 32.23 -35.60 -6.30
N ALA A 15 31.28 -36.35 -5.74
CA ALA A 15 30.83 -37.73 -5.80
C ALA A 15 29.44 -37.74 -5.13
N ARG A 16 28.60 -38.70 -5.52
CA ARG A 16 27.32 -39.05 -4.88
C ARG A 16 27.47 -39.32 -3.39
N VAL A 17 26.50 -38.85 -2.59
CA VAL A 17 26.05 -39.58 -1.39
C VAL A 17 24.52 -39.58 -1.39
N SER A 18 23.97 -40.76 -1.64
CA SER A 18 22.55 -41.09 -1.50
C SER A 18 22.19 -41.18 -0.01
N ALA A 19 21.11 -40.52 0.40
CA ALA A 19 20.50 -40.72 1.72
C ALA A 19 19.36 -41.73 1.58
N GLU A 20 19.60 -42.96 2.03
CA GLU A 20 18.56 -43.93 2.38
C GLU A 20 18.11 -43.64 3.81
N LEU A 21 16.82 -43.37 4.03
CA LEU A 21 16.20 -43.55 5.34
C LEU A 21 14.93 -44.37 5.18
N SER A 22 15.07 -45.66 5.46
CA SER A 22 14.01 -46.66 5.52
C SER A 22 13.16 -46.49 6.79
N SER A 23 11.86 -46.67 6.58
CA SER A 23 10.77 -46.91 7.53
C SER A 23 11.12 -47.71 8.78
N LYS A 24 10.45 -47.38 9.91
CA LYS A 24 9.93 -48.35 10.88
C LYS A 24 8.82 -47.75 11.75
N THR A 25 7.61 -48.23 11.51
CA THR A 25 6.42 -48.22 12.37
C THR A 25 6.52 -49.33 13.41
N SER A 26 6.18 -49.07 14.69
CA SER A 26 5.50 -50.03 15.59
C SER A 26 5.08 -49.41 16.94
N THR A 27 3.77 -49.20 17.08
CA THR A 27 2.86 -49.57 18.20
C THR A 27 3.33 -49.70 19.67
N GLN A 28 2.61 -48.95 20.53
CA GLN A 28 1.97 -49.32 21.83
C GLN A 28 2.87 -49.71 23.02
N SER A 29 2.54 -49.55 24.31
CA SER A 29 1.49 -48.92 25.14
C SER A 29 1.97 -49.14 26.60
N SER A 30 1.79 -48.20 27.54
CA SER A 30 1.17 -48.47 28.86
C SER A 30 1.32 -47.33 29.88
N PHE A 31 0.14 -46.91 30.37
CA PHE A 31 -0.23 -46.57 31.75
C PHE A 31 0.65 -45.65 32.62
N ALA A 32 0.14 -44.43 32.85
CA ALA A 32 0.17 -43.79 34.17
C ALA A 32 -1.21 -43.15 34.45
N ARG A 33 -1.75 -43.43 35.64
CA ARG A 33 -3.05 -42.98 36.17
C ARG A 33 -2.88 -41.74 37.06
N SER A 34 -4.00 -41.03 37.23
CA SER A 34 -4.31 -40.01 38.27
C SER A 34 -3.99 -38.56 37.89
N ALA A 35 -4.86 -37.55 38.00
CA ALA A 35 -6.12 -37.42 38.73
C ALA A 35 -7.13 -36.58 37.91
N ARG A 36 -8.41 -36.98 37.92
CA ARG A 36 -9.50 -36.17 37.34
C ARG A 36 -10.04 -35.25 38.42
N CYS A 37 -9.77 -33.96 38.30
CA CYS A 37 -10.44 -32.92 39.07
C CYS A 37 -11.86 -32.76 38.51
N PHE A 38 -12.88 -33.13 39.29
CA PHE A 38 -14.27 -32.86 38.94
C PHE A 38 -14.58 -31.40 39.24
N THR A 39 -14.49 -30.54 38.21
CA THR A 39 -15.03 -29.18 38.27
C THR A 39 -16.52 -29.23 37.93
N THR A 40 -17.37 -28.78 38.84
CA THR A 40 -18.83 -28.69 38.69
C THR A 40 -19.27 -27.31 38.15
N SER A 41 -18.50 -26.73 37.24
CA SER A 41 -18.91 -25.49 36.58
C SER A 41 -19.59 -25.82 35.24
N ARG A 42 -20.92 -25.64 35.19
CA ARG A 42 -21.68 -25.67 33.94
C ARG A 42 -21.03 -24.70 32.94
N SER A 43 -20.51 -25.22 31.84
CA SER A 43 -20.16 -24.43 30.67
C SER A 43 -21.43 -23.77 30.13
N ARG A 44 -21.65 -22.50 30.48
CA ARG A 44 -22.59 -21.67 29.73
C ARG A 44 -21.97 -21.49 28.34
N LEU A 45 -22.44 -22.28 27.39
CA LEU A 45 -22.28 -21.99 25.97
C LEU A 45 -23.08 -20.73 25.67
N LEU A 46 -22.48 -19.57 25.93
CA LEU A 46 -22.90 -18.31 25.31
C LEU A 46 -22.43 -18.38 23.85
N HIS A 47 -23.22 -19.05 23.02
CA HIS A 47 -23.18 -18.81 21.57
C HIS A 47 -23.79 -17.43 21.33
N GLN A 48 -23.06 -16.38 21.70
CA GLN A 48 -23.32 -15.06 21.15
C GLN A 48 -22.77 -15.09 19.74
N THR A 49 -23.65 -15.24 18.76
CA THR A 49 -23.43 -14.74 17.41
C THR A 49 -23.33 -13.22 17.52
N VAL A 50 -22.17 -12.72 17.91
CA VAL A 50 -21.83 -11.32 17.70
C VAL A 50 -21.72 -11.17 16.19
N SER A 51 -22.81 -10.76 15.56
CA SER A 51 -22.76 -10.13 14.25
C SER A 51 -21.90 -8.87 14.43
N VAL A 52 -20.59 -8.99 14.22
CA VAL A 52 -19.69 -7.85 14.08
C VAL A 52 -20.04 -7.19 12.75
N ARG A 53 -21.17 -6.48 12.69
CA ARG A 53 -21.30 -5.39 11.72
C ARG A 53 -20.28 -4.37 12.18
N SER A 54 -19.15 -4.29 11.49
CA SER A 54 -18.25 -3.16 11.68
C SER A 54 -19.08 -1.90 11.45
N ARG A 55 -19.33 -1.12 12.51
CA ARG A 55 -19.99 0.18 12.34
C ARG A 55 -19.09 1.01 11.42
N GLN A 56 -19.60 1.28 10.24
CA GLN A 56 -18.96 2.19 9.30
C GLN A 56 -18.99 3.59 9.92
N ALA A 57 -17.91 4.35 9.77
CA ALA A 57 -17.89 5.72 10.25
C ALA A 57 -18.96 6.54 9.52
N ASP A 58 -19.58 7.47 10.24
CA ASP A 58 -20.37 8.52 9.61
C ASP A 58 -19.45 9.34 8.70
N PHE A 59 -20.02 9.90 7.64
CA PHE A 59 -19.28 10.78 6.75
C PHE A 59 -18.70 11.97 7.51
N THR A 60 -17.48 12.36 7.15
CA THR A 60 -16.74 13.45 7.80
C THR A 60 -17.55 14.75 7.75
N SER A 61 -18.19 15.04 6.61
CA SER A 61 -19.11 16.16 6.41
C SER A 61 -20.29 16.16 7.38
N THR A 62 -20.89 15.00 7.66
CA THR A 62 -22.00 14.85 8.61
C THR A 62 -21.52 14.98 10.05
N LYS A 63 -20.35 14.43 10.36
CA LYS A 63 -19.76 14.44 11.71
C LYS A 63 -19.26 15.83 12.13
N TYR A 64 -18.82 16.64 11.17
CA TYR A 64 -18.30 17.99 11.36
C TYR A 64 -19.07 19.00 10.48
N PRO A 65 -20.33 19.31 10.83
CA PRO A 65 -21.23 20.12 9.99
C PRO A 65 -20.75 21.58 9.82
N GLU A 66 -19.85 22.06 10.66
CA GLU A 66 -19.20 23.36 10.54
C GLU A 66 -18.23 23.43 9.35
N ILE A 67 -17.69 22.29 8.92
CA ILE A 67 -16.80 22.21 7.76
C ILE A 67 -17.68 22.20 6.51
N LYS A 68 -17.48 23.20 5.65
CA LYS A 68 -18.21 23.33 4.39
C LYS A 68 -17.32 23.00 3.21
N ARG A 69 -17.91 22.33 2.21
CA ARG A 69 -17.27 22.14 0.91
C ARG A 69 -16.97 23.52 0.32
N ASN A 70 -15.77 23.69 -0.20
CA ASN A 70 -15.41 24.95 -0.84
C ASN A 70 -16.05 25.03 -2.23
N ASP A 71 -16.90 26.05 -2.43
CA ASP A 71 -17.68 26.24 -3.66
C ASP A 71 -16.83 26.58 -4.90
N ARG A 72 -15.55 26.95 -4.71
CA ARG A 72 -14.63 27.19 -5.84
C ARG A 72 -14.38 25.93 -6.66
N PHE A 73 -14.43 24.75 -6.03
CA PHE A 73 -14.13 23.50 -6.70
C PHE A 73 -15.34 23.02 -7.49
N ALA A 74 -15.11 22.70 -8.77
CA ALA A 74 -16.12 22.11 -9.63
C ALA A 74 -16.57 20.75 -9.08
N ARG A 75 -17.75 20.30 -9.51
CA ARG A 75 -18.25 18.95 -9.23
C ARG A 75 -17.90 18.03 -10.38
N LEU A 76 -17.73 16.75 -10.08
CA LEU A 76 -17.53 15.72 -11.09
C LEU A 76 -18.74 15.62 -12.03
N THR A 77 -18.46 15.39 -13.31
CA THR A 77 -19.42 15.20 -14.39
C THR A 77 -19.01 13.98 -15.21
N GLU A 78 -19.91 13.47 -16.04
CA GLU A 78 -19.63 12.33 -16.92
C GLU A 78 -18.51 12.62 -17.92
N ASP A 79 -18.40 13.87 -18.39
CA ASP A 79 -17.34 14.31 -19.32
C ASP A 79 -15.94 14.21 -18.68
N HIS A 80 -15.83 14.57 -17.39
CA HIS A 80 -14.57 14.40 -16.65
C HIS A 80 -14.16 12.93 -16.57
N VAL A 81 -15.12 12.05 -16.27
CA VAL A 81 -14.88 10.60 -16.22
C VAL A 81 -14.47 10.07 -17.59
N ALA A 82 -15.15 10.50 -18.66
CA ALA A 82 -14.82 10.12 -20.03
C ALA A 82 -13.38 10.52 -20.41
N TYR A 83 -12.95 11.74 -20.03
CA TYR A 83 -11.57 12.19 -20.22
C TYR A 83 -10.57 11.27 -19.52
N PHE A 84 -10.76 10.98 -18.23
CA PHE A 84 -9.82 10.14 -17.47
C PHE A 84 -9.78 8.68 -17.95
N ARG A 85 -10.92 8.13 -18.41
CA ARG A 85 -10.97 6.82 -19.05
C ARG A 85 -10.16 6.80 -20.35
N GLY A 86 -10.29 7.86 -21.16
CA GLY A 86 -9.51 8.03 -22.39
C GLY A 86 -8.00 8.16 -22.11
N LEU A 87 -7.63 8.88 -21.05
CA LEU A 87 -6.24 9.08 -20.64
C LEU A 87 -5.58 7.79 -20.12
N LEU A 88 -6.23 7.09 -19.18
CA LEU A 88 -5.62 5.96 -18.47
C LEU A 88 -5.79 4.61 -19.17
N GLY A 89 -6.67 4.52 -20.17
CA GLY A 89 -6.82 3.42 -21.14
C GLY A 89 -7.29 2.06 -20.58
N SER A 90 -7.02 1.75 -19.31
CA SER A 90 -7.37 0.47 -18.67
C SER A 90 -8.54 0.64 -17.69
N GLY A 91 -9.56 -0.22 -17.79
CA GLY A 91 -10.74 -0.18 -16.92
C GLY A 91 -10.42 -0.33 -15.42
N SER A 92 -9.32 -0.99 -15.05
CA SER A 92 -8.89 -1.11 -13.65
C SER A 92 -8.21 0.15 -13.10
N ALA A 93 -7.88 1.12 -13.96
CA ALA A 93 -7.26 2.38 -13.57
C ALA A 93 -8.24 3.41 -13.04
N VAL A 94 -9.52 3.27 -13.39
CA VAL A 94 -10.57 4.24 -13.06
C VAL A 94 -11.67 3.49 -12.34
N ILE A 95 -11.88 3.80 -11.07
CA ILE A 95 -13.07 3.37 -10.34
C ILE A 95 -14.06 4.52 -10.39
N ASP A 96 -15.19 4.30 -11.04
CA ASP A 96 -16.16 5.34 -11.37
C ASP A 96 -17.53 5.03 -10.78
N GLY A 97 -17.90 5.80 -9.75
CA GLY A 97 -19.24 5.81 -9.16
C GLY A 97 -20.12 6.97 -9.63
N VAL A 98 -19.70 7.74 -10.65
CA VAL A 98 -20.53 8.79 -11.28
C VAL A 98 -21.45 8.18 -12.34
N THR A 99 -20.92 7.32 -13.22
CA THR A 99 -21.72 6.70 -14.30
C THR A 99 -22.17 5.27 -13.99
N SER A 100 -21.57 4.61 -12.99
CA SER A 100 -21.82 3.19 -12.70
C SER A 100 -22.11 2.96 -11.22
N ASP A 101 -23.37 2.69 -10.90
CA ASP A 101 -23.80 2.39 -9.52
C ASP A 101 -23.11 1.14 -8.93
N SER A 102 -22.67 0.21 -9.78
CA SER A 102 -22.00 -1.02 -9.36
C SER A 102 -20.61 -0.81 -8.73
N ALA A 103 -19.99 0.36 -8.94
CA ALA A 103 -18.64 0.67 -8.44
C ALA A 103 -18.66 1.36 -7.08
N VAL A 104 -19.83 1.67 -6.53
CA VAL A 104 -19.97 2.40 -5.25
C VAL A 104 -19.30 1.63 -4.10
N ASP A 105 -19.44 0.30 -4.07
CA ASP A 105 -18.79 -0.55 -3.07
C ASP A 105 -17.26 -0.58 -3.22
N ASP A 106 -16.75 -0.45 -4.46
CA ASP A 106 -15.31 -0.43 -4.76
C ASP A 106 -14.64 0.89 -4.36
N LEU A 107 -15.41 1.98 -4.19
CA LEU A 107 -14.92 3.28 -3.73
C LEU A 107 -14.72 3.34 -2.22
N GLU A 108 -15.43 2.52 -1.46
CA GLU A 108 -15.44 2.59 0.00
C GLU A 108 -14.05 2.44 0.65
N PRO A 109 -13.16 1.53 0.20
CA PRO A 109 -11.80 1.42 0.72
C PRO A 109 -10.96 2.70 0.56
N PHE A 110 -11.31 3.56 -0.40
CA PHE A 110 -10.63 4.83 -0.66
C PHE A 110 -11.24 6.00 0.11
N ASN A 111 -12.50 5.85 0.53
CA ASN A 111 -13.23 6.83 1.34
C ASN A 111 -13.00 6.65 2.84
N SER A 112 -12.73 5.43 3.32
CA SER A 112 -12.54 5.15 4.76
C SER A 112 -11.06 5.20 5.18
N ASP A 113 -10.75 5.89 6.27
CA ASP A 113 -9.38 5.92 6.80
C ASP A 113 -9.03 4.65 7.59
N TRP A 114 -7.74 4.45 7.85
CA TRP A 114 -7.23 3.28 8.59
C TRP A 114 -7.90 3.09 9.96
N MET A 115 -8.14 4.18 10.69
CA MET A 115 -8.75 4.11 12.02
C MET A 115 -10.28 4.04 11.99
N ARG A 116 -10.90 4.10 10.81
CA ARG A 116 -12.36 4.20 10.62
C ARG A 116 -12.98 5.32 11.46
N LYS A 117 -12.30 6.46 11.48
CA LYS A 117 -12.69 7.69 12.19
C LYS A 117 -13.19 8.77 11.23
N TYR A 118 -12.71 8.74 9.99
CA TYR A 118 -13.03 9.67 8.91
C TYR A 118 -13.51 8.89 7.69
N ARG A 119 -14.53 9.43 7.00
CA ARG A 119 -15.09 8.83 5.79
C ARG A 119 -15.51 9.90 4.79
N GLY A 120 -14.95 9.83 3.58
CA GLY A 120 -15.27 10.73 2.46
C GLY A 120 -16.44 10.25 1.59
N HIS A 121 -16.71 11.00 0.52
CA HIS A 121 -17.72 10.72 -0.50
C HIS A 121 -17.15 10.83 -1.93
N CYS A 122 -15.88 10.46 -2.15
CA CYS A 122 -15.37 10.46 -3.52
C CYS A 122 -16.19 9.53 -4.41
N GLN A 123 -16.38 9.97 -5.65
CA GLN A 123 -17.08 9.24 -6.70
C GLN A 123 -16.13 8.75 -7.79
N LEU A 124 -14.84 9.12 -7.70
CA LEU A 124 -13.85 8.80 -8.71
C LEU A 124 -12.48 8.53 -8.06
N VAL A 125 -11.91 7.38 -8.36
CA VAL A 125 -10.52 7.02 -8.01
C VAL A 125 -9.73 6.79 -9.30
N LEU A 126 -8.60 7.48 -9.42
CA LEU A 126 -7.66 7.36 -10.54
C LEU A 126 -6.40 6.65 -10.07
N LYS A 127 -5.96 5.64 -10.82
CA LYS A 127 -4.74 4.87 -10.57
C LYS A 127 -3.77 5.05 -11.74
N PRO A 128 -2.97 6.15 -11.76
CA PRO A 128 -1.99 6.40 -12.81
C PRO A 128 -0.93 5.31 -12.87
N GLY A 129 -0.39 5.05 -14.06
CA GLY A 129 0.70 4.07 -14.28
C GLY A 129 2.07 4.71 -14.48
N SER A 130 2.14 6.04 -14.61
CA SER A 130 3.37 6.78 -14.89
C SER A 130 3.31 8.22 -14.36
N THR A 131 4.46 8.88 -14.27
CA THR A 131 4.54 10.31 -13.92
C THR A 131 3.80 11.19 -14.93
N ASP A 132 3.85 10.84 -16.22
CA ASP A 132 3.14 11.54 -17.29
C ASP A 132 1.61 11.45 -17.13
N ASP A 133 1.09 10.30 -16.69
CA ASP A 133 -0.33 10.17 -16.34
C ASP A 133 -0.70 11.12 -15.19
N VAL A 134 0.11 11.19 -14.13
CA VAL A 134 -0.12 12.08 -12.98
C VAL A 134 -0.12 13.54 -13.44
N SER A 135 0.86 13.95 -14.25
CA SER A 135 0.97 15.30 -14.81
C SER A 135 -0.29 15.69 -15.60
N LYS A 136 -0.73 14.81 -16.51
CA LYS A 136 -1.95 15.05 -17.32
C LYS A 136 -3.23 15.07 -16.48
N ILE A 137 -3.30 14.26 -15.42
CA ILE A 137 -4.42 14.29 -14.46
C ILE A 137 -4.45 15.62 -13.73
N LEU A 138 -3.33 16.04 -13.12
CA LEU A 138 -3.27 17.26 -12.32
C LEU A 138 -3.49 18.50 -13.17
N LYS A 139 -2.91 18.56 -14.36
CA LYS A 139 -3.18 19.63 -15.32
C LYS A 139 -4.67 19.76 -15.64
N TYR A 140 -5.34 18.65 -15.96
CA TYR A 140 -6.77 18.67 -16.24
C TYR A 140 -7.60 19.09 -15.02
N CYS A 141 -7.27 18.57 -13.83
CA CYS A 141 -7.93 18.97 -12.60
C CYS A 141 -7.72 20.47 -12.29
N ASN A 142 -6.55 21.02 -12.56
CA ASN A 142 -6.26 22.44 -12.36
C ASN A 142 -7.02 23.32 -13.34
N GLU A 143 -7.08 22.95 -14.62
CA GLU A 143 -7.86 23.66 -15.65
C GLU A 143 -9.36 23.66 -15.34
N ASN A 144 -9.88 22.58 -14.74
CA ASN A 144 -11.30 22.42 -14.40
C ASN A 144 -11.64 22.72 -12.93
N ILE A 145 -10.65 23.17 -12.13
CA ILE A 145 -10.78 23.44 -10.69
C ILE A 145 -11.41 22.24 -9.92
N LEU A 146 -10.92 21.03 -10.18
CA LEU A 146 -11.32 19.82 -9.49
C LEU A 146 -10.38 19.55 -8.30
N ALA A 147 -10.96 19.29 -7.12
CA ALA A 147 -10.18 18.94 -5.93
C ALA A 147 -9.65 17.51 -6.01
N VAL A 148 -8.42 17.30 -5.54
CA VAL A 148 -7.76 15.99 -5.56
C VAL A 148 -7.17 15.64 -4.19
N VAL A 149 -7.15 14.35 -3.85
CA VAL A 149 -6.49 13.79 -2.68
C VAL A 149 -5.51 12.71 -3.14
N PRO A 150 -4.18 12.93 -3.00
CA PRO A 150 -3.21 11.88 -3.26
C PRO A 150 -3.29 10.81 -2.17
N GLN A 151 -3.32 9.55 -2.57
CA GLN A 151 -3.43 8.42 -1.65
C GLN A 151 -2.40 7.33 -1.98
N GLY A 152 -1.63 6.95 -0.97
CA GLY A 152 -0.73 5.80 -1.03
C GLY A 152 -1.40 4.54 -0.49
N GLY A 153 -0.74 3.89 0.48
CA GLY A 153 -1.25 2.69 1.16
C GLY A 153 -2.44 2.89 2.11
N ASN A 154 -2.95 4.12 2.25
CA ASN A 154 -4.04 4.50 3.16
C ASN A 154 -3.85 4.04 4.64
N THR A 155 -2.62 4.14 5.15
CA THR A 155 -2.25 3.76 6.53
C THR A 155 -2.04 4.96 7.46
N GLY A 156 -2.40 6.17 7.02
CA GLY A 156 -2.27 7.40 7.79
C GLY A 156 -3.24 7.42 8.98
N LEU A 157 -2.83 8.09 10.07
CA LEU A 157 -3.57 8.10 11.34
C LEU A 157 -4.22 9.45 11.68
N VAL A 158 -4.27 10.38 10.71
CA VAL A 158 -4.77 11.75 10.92
C VAL A 158 -5.84 12.17 9.91
N GLY A 159 -6.36 11.22 9.11
CA GLY A 159 -7.41 11.47 8.11
C GLY A 159 -6.93 12.13 6.81
N GLY A 160 -5.65 12.52 6.70
CA GLY A 160 -5.13 13.20 5.51
C GLY A 160 -5.02 12.35 4.25
N SER A 161 -5.22 11.03 4.33
CA SER A 161 -5.20 10.12 3.18
C SER A 161 -6.56 9.89 2.55
N VAL A 162 -7.64 10.46 3.11
CA VAL A 162 -9.01 10.27 2.61
C VAL A 162 -9.70 11.61 2.33
N PRO A 163 -10.65 11.64 1.37
CA PRO A 163 -11.47 12.82 1.08
C PRO A 163 -12.33 13.27 2.26
N VAL A 164 -12.66 14.57 2.31
CA VAL A 164 -13.65 15.11 3.25
C VAL A 164 -15.03 15.14 2.60
N PHE A 165 -15.08 15.52 1.33
CA PHE A 165 -16.27 15.62 0.49
C PHE A 165 -16.11 14.70 -0.73
N ASP A 166 -16.12 15.26 -1.93
CA ASP A 166 -16.16 14.63 -3.25
C ASP A 166 -14.83 14.76 -4.01
N GLU A 167 -13.71 15.00 -3.31
CA GLU A 167 -12.41 15.12 -3.96
C GLU A 167 -12.03 13.83 -4.71
N ILE A 168 -11.40 13.97 -5.87
CA ILE A 168 -10.91 12.83 -6.66
C ILE A 168 -9.74 12.20 -5.94
N VAL A 169 -9.76 10.89 -5.73
CA VAL A 169 -8.62 10.18 -5.14
C VAL A 169 -7.64 9.80 -6.25
N ILE A 170 -6.39 10.23 -6.13
CA ILE A 170 -5.29 9.78 -7.00
C ILE A 170 -4.49 8.73 -6.22
N ASN A 171 -4.69 7.45 -6.55
CA ASN A 171 -4.08 6.34 -5.86
C ASN A 171 -2.82 5.83 -6.58
N MET A 172 -1.69 5.84 -5.89
CA MET A 172 -0.38 5.55 -6.49
C MET A 172 -0.07 4.06 -6.67
N SER A 173 -0.98 3.14 -6.32
CA SER A 173 -0.69 1.69 -6.26
C SER A 173 -0.20 1.02 -7.55
N ARG A 174 -0.47 1.62 -8.72
CA ARG A 174 0.00 1.11 -10.01
C ARG A 174 1.41 1.56 -10.38
N MET A 175 1.92 2.64 -9.78
CA MET A 175 3.31 3.06 -9.87
C MET A 175 4.09 2.37 -8.74
N ASN A 176 4.47 1.11 -8.94
CA ASN A 176 5.02 0.27 -7.87
C ASN A 176 6.34 -0.44 -8.24
N GLN A 177 7.08 0.09 -9.22
CA GLN A 177 8.29 -0.52 -9.73
C GLN A 177 9.53 -0.12 -8.92
N ILE A 178 10.49 -1.05 -8.87
CA ILE A 178 11.88 -0.74 -8.52
C ILE A 178 12.59 -0.35 -9.81
N ILE A 179 12.95 0.92 -9.93
CA ILE A 179 13.46 1.52 -11.17
C ILE A 179 14.95 1.22 -11.33
N ASN A 180 15.74 1.43 -10.28
CA ASN A 180 17.19 1.21 -10.31
C ASN A 180 17.76 0.96 -8.91
N PHE A 181 18.87 0.23 -8.84
CA PHE A 181 19.64 0.07 -7.61
C PHE A 181 21.14 0.07 -7.90
N ASP A 182 21.87 1.00 -7.27
CA ASP A 182 23.32 1.04 -7.30
C ASP A 182 23.90 0.20 -6.14
N GLU A 183 24.49 -0.95 -6.48
CA GLU A 183 25.05 -1.88 -5.49
C GLU A 183 26.35 -1.39 -4.85
N VAL A 184 27.00 -0.35 -5.39
CA VAL A 184 28.21 0.23 -4.80
C VAL A 184 27.85 1.37 -3.87
N GLY A 185 27.01 2.30 -4.34
CA GLY A 185 26.55 3.45 -3.57
C GLY A 185 25.41 3.14 -2.59
N GLY A 186 24.74 1.99 -2.71
CA GLY A 186 23.58 1.63 -1.89
C GLY A 186 22.34 2.49 -2.16
N THR A 187 22.25 3.12 -3.34
CA THR A 187 21.14 4.02 -3.69
C THR A 187 20.04 3.28 -4.42
N LEU A 188 18.80 3.46 -3.97
CA LEU A 188 17.61 2.82 -4.51
C LEU A 188 16.68 3.88 -5.14
N VAL A 189 16.24 3.63 -6.37
CA VAL A 189 15.23 4.43 -7.08
C VAL A 189 13.99 3.56 -7.28
N VAL A 190 12.85 4.05 -6.79
CA VAL A 190 11.56 3.33 -6.80
C VAL A 190 10.42 4.30 -7.08
N ASP A 191 9.32 3.76 -7.60
CA ASP A 191 8.08 4.52 -7.71
C ASP A 191 7.47 4.83 -6.33
N ALA A 192 6.68 5.91 -6.27
CA ALA A 192 5.98 6.34 -5.06
C ALA A 192 5.03 5.29 -4.47
N GLY A 193 4.42 4.44 -5.30
CA GLY A 193 3.51 3.38 -4.86
C GLY A 193 4.18 2.08 -4.48
N CYS A 194 5.52 1.99 -4.50
CA CYS A 194 6.24 0.82 -4.03
C CYS A 194 5.97 0.58 -2.55
N ILE A 195 5.62 -0.65 -2.17
CA ILE A 195 5.35 -1.02 -0.77
C ILE A 195 6.68 -1.11 0.00
N LEU A 196 6.73 -0.56 1.21
CA LEU A 196 7.95 -0.51 2.03
C LEU A 196 8.56 -1.91 2.25
N GLU A 197 7.73 -2.90 2.59
CA GLU A 197 8.18 -4.27 2.77
C GLU A 197 8.79 -4.89 1.50
N VAL A 198 8.25 -4.57 0.32
CA VAL A 198 8.80 -5.04 -0.97
C VAL A 198 10.19 -4.42 -1.21
N ALA A 199 10.35 -3.12 -0.95
CA ALA A 199 11.63 -2.45 -1.07
C ALA A 199 12.68 -2.99 -0.07
N ASP A 200 12.30 -3.21 1.19
CA ASP A 200 13.18 -3.78 2.22
C ASP A 200 13.61 -5.21 1.88
N GLN A 201 12.69 -6.05 1.37
CA GLN A 201 13.00 -7.42 0.93
C GLN A 201 13.94 -7.44 -0.30
N PHE A 202 13.73 -6.54 -1.26
CA PHE A 202 14.63 -6.39 -2.41
C PHE A 202 16.04 -6.03 -1.96
N LEU A 203 16.19 -5.05 -1.07
CA LEU A 203 17.49 -4.66 -0.52
C LEU A 203 18.13 -5.79 0.29
N ALA A 204 17.34 -6.49 1.11
CA ALA A 204 17.81 -7.62 1.92
C ALA A 204 18.42 -8.73 1.05
N SER A 205 17.84 -9.00 -0.13
CA SER A 205 18.39 -9.98 -1.09
C SER A 205 19.78 -9.62 -1.62
N LYS A 206 20.16 -8.33 -1.51
CA LYS A 206 21.46 -7.78 -1.94
C LYS A 206 22.40 -7.48 -0.77
N GLY A 207 22.03 -7.83 0.46
CA GLY A 207 22.81 -7.54 1.67
C GLY A 207 22.67 -6.10 2.18
N TYR A 208 21.66 -5.37 1.71
CA TYR A 208 21.31 -4.02 2.14
C TYR A 208 20.05 -4.03 3.00
N ILE A 209 19.72 -2.90 3.62
CA ILE A 209 18.50 -2.69 4.40
C ILE A 209 17.87 -1.36 4.02
N PHE A 210 16.53 -1.26 4.11
CA PHE A 210 15.88 0.03 3.98
C PHE A 210 16.07 0.85 5.27
N PRO A 211 16.39 2.16 5.20
CA PRO A 211 16.70 2.97 6.40
C PRO A 211 15.49 3.20 7.32
N LEU A 212 14.28 3.02 6.80
CA LEU A 212 12.99 3.13 7.49
C LEU A 212 12.35 1.74 7.70
N ASP A 213 11.73 1.51 8.86
CA ASP A 213 10.86 0.36 9.12
C ASP A 213 9.75 0.78 10.09
N LEU A 214 8.52 0.33 9.87
CA LEU A 214 7.36 0.73 10.67
C LEU A 214 6.28 -0.36 10.65
N GLY A 215 5.35 -0.32 11.61
CA GLY A 215 4.35 -1.38 11.79
C GLY A 215 3.42 -1.62 10.60
N ALA A 216 3.22 -0.61 9.75
CA ALA A 216 2.40 -0.69 8.54
C ALA A 216 3.19 -1.08 7.27
N LYS A 217 4.42 -1.63 7.39
CA LYS A 217 5.32 -1.86 6.23
C LYS A 217 4.74 -2.71 5.10
N GLY A 218 3.81 -3.63 5.41
CA GLY A 218 3.17 -4.50 4.43
C GLY A 218 2.15 -3.79 3.53
N SER A 219 1.80 -2.54 3.83
CA SER A 219 0.83 -1.77 3.04
C SER A 219 1.23 -0.31 2.83
N CYS A 220 2.06 0.30 3.68
CA CYS A 220 2.52 1.65 3.45
C CYS A 220 3.42 1.71 2.21
N GLN A 221 3.27 2.79 1.45
CA GLN A 221 4.01 3.01 0.21
C GLN A 221 5.08 4.09 0.42
N ILE A 222 6.18 4.00 -0.32
CA ILE A 222 7.35 4.88 -0.17
C ILE A 222 6.97 6.36 -0.31
N GLY A 223 6.15 6.72 -1.29
CA GLY A 223 5.66 8.08 -1.47
C GLY A 223 4.87 8.59 -0.26
N GLY A 224 4.02 7.76 0.35
CA GLY A 224 3.31 8.11 1.57
C GLY A 224 4.23 8.27 2.79
N ASN A 225 5.27 7.44 2.89
CA ASN A 225 6.29 7.58 3.93
C ASN A 225 7.03 8.93 3.80
N LEU A 226 7.37 9.32 2.56
CA LEU A 226 8.04 10.60 2.27
C LEU A 226 7.12 11.79 2.57
N SER A 227 5.89 11.79 2.06
CA SER A 227 4.92 12.89 2.26
C SER A 227 4.60 13.15 3.73
N THR A 228 4.72 12.13 4.58
CA THR A 228 4.47 12.23 6.02
C THR A 228 5.74 12.37 6.86
N ASN A 229 6.93 12.36 6.24
CA ASN A 229 8.22 12.26 6.92
C ASN A 229 8.22 11.16 8.01
N ALA A 230 7.84 9.95 7.60
CA ALA A 230 7.71 8.81 8.50
C ALA A 230 9.02 8.51 9.24
N GLY A 231 8.93 8.29 10.55
CA GLY A 231 10.09 7.99 11.40
C GLY A 231 10.33 6.49 11.59
N GLY A 232 9.45 5.81 12.33
CA GLY A 232 9.50 4.36 12.51
C GLY A 232 10.54 3.84 13.50
N LEU A 233 10.69 2.50 13.51
CA LEU A 233 11.47 1.72 14.48
C LEU A 233 12.98 1.92 14.35
N ARG A 234 13.44 2.34 13.17
CA ARG A 234 14.86 2.46 12.78
C ARG A 234 15.39 3.91 12.87
N LEU A 235 14.54 4.86 13.26
CA LEU A 235 14.85 6.30 13.30
C LEU A 235 16.11 6.63 14.13
N LEU A 236 16.29 6.00 15.30
CA LEU A 236 17.43 6.29 16.18
C LEU A 236 18.79 6.00 15.51
N ARG A 237 18.86 4.99 14.63
CA ARG A 237 20.10 4.57 13.99
C ARG A 237 20.34 5.27 12.66
N TYR A 238 19.30 5.42 11.84
CA TYR A 238 19.44 5.91 10.45
C TYR A 238 18.89 7.33 10.25
N GLY A 239 18.30 7.93 11.28
CA GLY A 239 17.79 9.30 11.25
C GLY A 239 16.49 9.46 10.47
N SER A 240 16.13 10.72 10.24
CA SER A 240 14.94 11.12 9.49
C SER A 240 15.10 10.87 7.98
N LEU A 241 13.98 10.72 7.28
CA LEU A 241 13.93 10.70 5.82
C LEU A 241 14.56 11.95 5.18
N HIS A 242 14.55 13.10 5.85
CA HIS A 242 15.26 14.30 5.38
C HIS A 242 16.76 14.09 5.15
N GLY A 243 17.39 13.15 5.86
CA GLY A 243 18.81 12.84 5.69
C GLY A 243 19.09 11.66 4.76
N SER A 244 18.09 10.80 4.49
CA SER A 244 18.27 9.57 3.70
C SER A 244 17.69 9.64 2.29
N VAL A 245 16.77 10.57 2.03
CA VAL A 245 16.27 10.82 0.67
C VAL A 245 17.27 11.67 -0.11
N LEU A 246 17.75 11.13 -1.23
CA LEU A 246 18.72 11.80 -2.09
C LEU A 246 18.08 12.66 -3.19
N GLY A 247 16.84 12.36 -3.57
CA GLY A 247 16.10 13.08 -4.61
C GLY A 247 14.66 12.62 -4.72
N ILE A 248 13.82 13.47 -5.31
CA ILE A 248 12.41 13.19 -5.60
C ILE A 248 12.06 13.70 -6.99
N GLU A 249 11.20 12.98 -7.68
CA GLU A 249 10.41 13.49 -8.80
C GLU A 249 9.02 13.84 -8.27
N ALA A 250 8.55 15.06 -8.54
CA ALA A 250 7.28 15.55 -8.02
C ALA A 250 6.50 16.26 -9.13
N VAL A 251 5.20 16.01 -9.17
CA VAL A 251 4.26 16.68 -10.07
C VAL A 251 3.53 17.76 -9.27
N LEU A 252 3.54 18.99 -9.77
CA LEU A 252 2.89 20.12 -9.13
C LEU A 252 1.40 20.19 -9.51
N PRO A 253 0.57 20.97 -8.79
CA PRO A 253 -0.87 21.04 -9.07
C PRO A 253 -1.21 21.46 -10.49
N ASP A 254 -0.35 22.23 -11.17
CA ASP A 254 -0.53 22.69 -12.56
C ASP A 254 -0.11 21.66 -13.63
N GLY A 255 0.45 20.52 -13.23
CA GLY A 255 0.84 19.41 -14.10
C GLY A 255 2.31 19.33 -14.42
#